data_AF-A0AAU7GM79-F1
#
_entry.id   AF-A0AAU7GM79-F1
#
_cell.length_a   1.000
_cell.length_b   1.000
_cell.length_c   1.000
_cell.angle_alpha   90.00
_cell.angle_beta   90.00
_cell.angle_gamma   90.00
#
_symmetry.space_group_name_H-M   'P 1'
#
loop_
_entity.id
_entity.type
_entity.pdbx_description
1 polymer ?
#
loop_
_entity_poly.entity_id
_entity_poly.type
_entity_poly.pdbx_seq_one_letter_code
_entity_poly.pdbx_strand_id
1 'polypeptide(L)'
;MSWFKKIILGLIIIISLFSTMKDYKDFGFFGAAGLFIIFVLTTIFLWQWAAGKWPEIGTVKAILILLASTIASIFVINMAIAGNLHVDLMEVMRVSITHKPLFYLIFCVVAWVKVGIWKWLFSEVRGNPQQPV
;
A
#
# COMPACT_ATOMS: atom_id res chain seq x y z
N MET A 1 3.88 5.69 -22.04
CA MET A 1 4.73 5.40 -20.87
C MET A 1 6.13 5.09 -21.35
N SER A 2 7.05 6.04 -21.16
CA SER A 2 8.48 5.90 -21.45
C SER A 2 9.06 4.60 -20.87
N TRP A 3 10.03 3.99 -21.57
CA TRP A 3 10.70 2.76 -21.17
C TRP A 3 11.31 2.86 -19.76
N PHE A 4 11.87 4.02 -19.41
CA PHE A 4 12.40 4.30 -18.08
C PHE A 4 11.34 4.14 -16.97
N LYS A 5 10.13 4.65 -17.18
CA LYS A 5 9.03 4.54 -16.20
C LYS A 5 8.55 3.09 -16.05
N LYS A 6 8.60 2.28 -17.11
CA LYS A 6 8.28 0.85 -17.04
C LYS A 6 9.30 0.09 -16.18
N ILE A 7 10.59 0.41 -16.30
CA ILE A 7 11.64 -0.19 -15.46
C ILE A 7 11.42 0.16 -13.98
N ILE A 8 11.16 1.42 -13.66
CA ILE A 8 10.90 1.85 -12.28
C ILE A 8 9.69 1.11 -11.69
N LEU A 9 8.62 0.97 -12.48
CA LEU A 9 7.43 0.24 -12.06
C LEU A 9 7.75 -1.23 -11.74
N GLY A 10 8.53 -1.88 -12.59
CA GLY A 10 9.01 -3.25 -12.35
C GLY A 10 9.83 -3.36 -11.06
N LEU A 11 10.75 -2.42 -10.81
CA LEU A 11 11.56 -2.38 -9.58
C LEU A 11 10.69 -2.20 -8.33
N ILE A 12 9.70 -1.30 -8.35
CA ILE A 12 8.77 -1.09 -7.23
C ILE A 12 8.04 -2.39 -6.88
N ILE A 13 7.57 -3.12 -7.89
CA ILE A 13 6.87 -4.39 -7.71
C ILE A 13 7.83 -5.43 -7.11
N ILE A 14 9.04 -5.58 -7.66
CA ILE A 14 10.04 -6.55 -7.17
C ILE A 14 10.43 -6.27 -5.72
N ILE A 15 10.74 -5.02 -5.37
CA ILE A 15 11.12 -4.64 -4.00
C ILE A 15 9.96 -4.92 -3.02
N SER A 16 8.72 -4.69 -3.46
CA SER A 16 7.54 -4.97 -2.64
C SER A 16 7.31 -6.48 -2.44
N LEU A 17 7.57 -7.30 -3.47
CA LEU A 17 7.56 -8.76 -3.38
C LEU A 17 8.61 -9.28 -2.41
N PHE A 18 9.85 -8.78 -2.49
CA PHE A 18 10.90 -9.13 -1.52
C PHE A 18 10.52 -8.79 -0.08
N SER A 19 9.81 -7.67 0.12
CA SER A 19 9.32 -7.28 1.45
C SER A 19 8.34 -8.31 2.03
N THR A 20 7.55 -8.98 1.17
CA THR A 20 6.62 -10.03 1.61
C THR A 20 7.35 -11.25 2.21
N MET A 21 8.55 -11.58 1.72
CA MET A 21 9.36 -12.65 2.31
C MET A 21 9.83 -12.30 3.72
N LYS A 22 10.13 -11.02 3.96
CA LYS A 22 10.46 -10.52 5.28
C LYS A 22 9.24 -10.56 6.20
N ASP A 23 8.08 -10.13 5.71
CA ASP A 23 6.82 -10.18 6.46
C ASP A 23 6.46 -11.61 6.89
N TYR A 24 6.76 -12.61 6.06
CA TYR A 24 6.60 -14.03 6.42
C TYR A 24 7.46 -14.44 7.60
N LYS A 25 8.71 -13.98 7.65
CA LYS A 25 9.62 -14.25 8.76
C LYS A 25 9.18 -13.53 10.04
N ASP A 26 8.70 -12.30 9.91
CA ASP A 26 8.40 -11.44 11.06
C ASP A 26 7.00 -11.71 11.65
N PHE A 27 6.02 -12.08 10.82
CA PHE A 27 4.61 -12.19 11.20
C PHE A 27 3.97 -13.56 10.94
N GLY A 28 4.74 -14.53 10.43
CA GLY A 28 4.24 -15.84 10.06
C GLY A 28 3.34 -15.83 8.82
N PHE A 29 2.81 -17.00 8.47
CA PHE A 29 2.04 -17.18 7.24
C PHE A 29 0.80 -16.29 7.17
N PHE A 30 -0.01 -16.26 8.23
CA PHE A 30 -1.27 -15.51 8.25
C PHE A 30 -1.06 -13.99 8.14
N GLY A 31 -0.07 -13.44 8.86
CA GLY A 31 0.27 -12.02 8.77
C GLY A 31 0.78 -11.65 7.38
N ALA A 32 1.71 -12.44 6.83
CA ALA A 32 2.27 -12.20 5.51
C ALA A 32 1.23 -12.36 4.39
N ALA A 33 0.36 -13.37 4.45
CA ALA A 33 -0.71 -13.56 3.48
C ALA A 33 -1.70 -12.38 3.49
N GLY A 34 -2.10 -11.92 4.68
CA GLY A 34 -2.98 -10.75 4.81
C GLY A 34 -2.35 -9.49 4.22
N LEU A 35 -1.08 -9.22 4.53
CA LEU A 35 -0.35 -8.08 3.97
C LEU A 35 -0.15 -8.18 2.47
N PHE A 36 0.13 -9.38 1.95
CA PHE A 36 0.26 -9.64 0.52
C PHE A 36 -1.05 -9.37 -0.23
N ILE A 37 -2.18 -9.82 0.29
CA ILE A 37 -3.50 -9.55 -0.30
C ILE A 37 -3.76 -8.04 -0.36
N ILE A 38 -3.49 -7.32 0.72
CA ILE A 38 -3.65 -5.85 0.76
C ILE A 38 -2.70 -5.17 -0.23
N PHE A 39 -1.45 -5.64 -0.34
CA PHE A 39 -0.49 -5.14 -1.31
C PHE A 39 -0.98 -5.32 -2.75
N VAL A 40 -1.48 -6.51 -3.11
CA VAL A 40 -2.00 -6.80 -4.45
C VAL A 40 -3.22 -5.92 -4.76
N LEU A 41 -4.19 -5.84 -3.84
CA LEU A 41 -5.39 -5.03 -4.01
C LEU A 41 -5.07 -3.55 -4.19
N THR A 42 -4.19 -2.99 -3.35
CA THR A 42 -3.78 -1.58 -3.49
C THR A 42 -3.00 -1.31 -4.77
N THR A 43 -2.16 -2.26 -5.20
CA THR A 43 -1.38 -2.13 -6.43
C THR A 43 -2.29 -2.17 -7.66
N ILE A 44 -3.26 -3.09 -7.70
CA ILE A 44 -4.27 -3.15 -8.77
C ILE A 44 -5.10 -1.87 -8.78
N PHE A 45 -5.58 -1.42 -7.62
CA PHE A 45 -6.34 -0.18 -7.49
C PHE A 45 -5.53 1.01 -8.02
N LEU A 46 -4.28 1.17 -7.58
CA LEU A 46 -3.42 2.26 -8.02
C LEU A 46 -3.13 2.17 -9.51
N TRP A 47 -2.95 0.97 -10.06
CA TRP A 47 -2.77 0.80 -11.50
C TRP A 47 -3.99 1.25 -12.28
N GLN A 48 -5.18 0.78 -11.91
CA GLN A 48 -6.41 1.15 -12.62
C GLN A 48 -6.73 2.64 -12.48
N TRP A 49 -6.51 3.19 -11.28
CA TRP A 49 -6.66 4.62 -11.01
C TRP A 49 -5.64 5.44 -11.81
N ALA A 50 -4.36 5.06 -11.78
CA ALA A 50 -3.28 5.75 -12.48
C ALA A 50 -3.49 5.72 -14.01
N ALA A 51 -3.94 4.59 -14.55
CA ALA A 51 -4.28 4.39 -15.95
C ALA A 51 -5.56 5.12 -16.41
N GLY A 52 -6.28 5.80 -15.51
CA GLY A 52 -7.44 6.62 -15.88
C GLY A 52 -8.75 5.86 -16.05
N LYS A 53 -8.83 4.58 -15.66
CA LYS A 53 -10.09 3.80 -15.71
C LYS A 53 -11.18 4.34 -14.78
N TRP A 54 -10.80 5.15 -13.80
CA TRP A 54 -11.67 5.72 -12.77
C TRP A 54 -11.56 7.25 -12.73
N PRO A 55 -12.16 7.97 -13.71
CA PRO A 55 -12.04 9.42 -13.82
C PRO A 55 -12.69 10.19 -12.64
N GLU A 56 -13.68 9.58 -11.97
CA GLU A 56 -14.38 10.16 -10.81
C GLU A 56 -13.55 10.20 -9.53
N ILE A 57 -12.48 9.38 -9.47
CA ILE A 57 -11.61 9.28 -8.31
C ILE A 57 -10.48 10.29 -8.46
N GLY A 58 -10.66 11.47 -7.85
CA GLY A 58 -9.60 12.47 -7.74
C GLY A 58 -8.41 11.99 -6.89
N THR A 59 -7.30 12.74 -6.93
CA THR A 59 -6.08 12.43 -6.14
C THR A 59 -6.36 12.31 -4.64
N VAL A 60 -7.21 13.19 -4.08
CA VAL A 60 -7.56 13.15 -2.65
C VAL A 60 -8.30 11.86 -2.28
N LYS A 61 -9.27 11.43 -3.09
CA LYS A 61 -10.01 10.18 -2.87
C LYS A 61 -9.09 8.96 -2.94
N ALA A 62 -8.13 8.94 -3.87
CA ALA A 62 -7.14 7.86 -3.96
C ALA A 62 -6.22 7.80 -2.72
N ILE A 63 -5.82 8.95 -2.18
CA ILE A 63 -5.06 9.02 -0.92
C ILE A 63 -5.89 8.45 0.23
N LEU A 64 -7.16 8.84 0.36
CA LEU A 64 -8.05 8.33 1.42
C LEU A 64 -8.24 6.81 1.34
N ILE A 65 -8.39 6.25 0.14
CA ILE A 65 -8.50 4.79 -0.07
C ILE A 65 -7.21 4.09 0.36
N LEU A 66 -6.04 4.65 0.02
CA LEU A 66 -4.76 4.11 0.47
C LEU A 66 -4.56 4.22 1.98
N LEU A 67 -5.02 5.31 2.61
CA LEU A 67 -5.00 5.46 4.05
C LEU A 67 -5.85 4.37 4.72
N ALA A 68 -7.07 4.14 4.22
CA ALA A 68 -7.94 3.07 4.72
C ALA A 68 -7.27 1.70 4.59
N SER A 69 -6.63 1.43 3.45
CA SER A 69 -5.86 0.20 3.27
C SER A 69 -4.65 0.11 4.21
N THR A 70 -4.01 1.23 4.54
CA THR A 70 -2.87 1.23 5.46
C THR A 70 -3.32 0.95 6.89
N ILE A 71 -4.49 1.46 7.29
CA ILE A 71 -5.12 1.10 8.57
C ILE A 71 -5.41 -0.41 8.61
N ALA A 72 -5.94 -0.98 7.53
CA ALA A 72 -6.15 -2.42 7.44
C ALA A 72 -4.83 -3.21 7.56
N SER A 73 -3.74 -2.75 6.94
CA SER A 73 -2.42 -3.37 7.10
C SER A 73 -1.92 -3.33 8.54
N ILE A 74 -2.06 -2.19 9.23
CA ILE A 74 -1.68 -2.05 10.64
C ILE A 74 -2.49 -3.02 11.51
N PHE A 75 -3.78 -3.18 11.22
CA PHE A 75 -4.63 -4.14 11.91
C PHE A 75 -4.13 -5.58 11.72
N VAL A 76 -3.80 -5.98 10.49
CA VAL A 76 -3.23 -7.31 10.19
C VAL A 76 -1.91 -7.53 10.93
N ILE A 77 -1.03 -6.51 10.97
CA ILE A 77 0.24 -6.58 11.71
C ILE A 77 -0.02 -6.78 13.20
N ASN A 78 -0.89 -5.98 13.81
CA ASN A 78 -1.20 -6.11 15.24
C ASN A 78 -1.86 -7.46 15.57
N MET A 79 -2.72 -7.98 14.69
CA MET A 79 -3.28 -9.33 14.81
C MET A 79 -2.20 -10.41 14.76
N ALA A 80 -1.26 -10.30 13.84
CA ALA A 80 -0.17 -11.26 13.74
C ALA A 80 0.78 -11.21 14.95
N ILE A 81 1.08 -10.01 15.46
CA ILE A 81 1.87 -9.83 16.68
C ILE A 81 1.13 -10.40 17.89
N ALA A 82 -0.17 -10.13 18.04
CA ALA A 82 -1.00 -10.67 19.10
C ALA A 82 -1.02 -12.20 19.09
N GLY A 83 -1.17 -12.79 17.89
CA GLY A 83 -1.10 -14.24 17.70
C GLY A 83 0.26 -14.84 18.05
N ASN A 84 1.36 -14.20 17.64
CA ASN A 84 2.72 -14.66 17.92
C ASN A 84 3.14 -14.51 19.39
N LEU A 85 2.64 -13.48 20.07
CA LEU A 85 2.94 -13.20 21.49
C LEU A 85 1.91 -13.84 22.45
N HIS A 86 0.85 -14.46 21.94
CA HIS A 86 -0.26 -15.02 22.72
C HIS A 86 -0.91 -14.01 23.69
N VAL A 87 -0.99 -12.74 23.27
CA VAL A 87 -1.59 -11.64 24.05
C VAL A 87 -2.83 -11.10 23.35
N ASP A 88 -3.65 -10.36 24.08
CA ASP A 88 -4.85 -9.75 23.52
C ASP A 88 -4.52 -8.68 22.47
N LEU A 89 -5.26 -8.67 21.37
CA LEU A 89 -5.13 -7.68 20.31
C LEU A 89 -5.26 -6.24 20.84
N MET A 90 -6.18 -6.02 21.77
CA MET A 90 -6.43 -4.71 22.36
C MET A 90 -5.21 -4.21 23.16
N GLU A 91 -4.45 -5.11 23.75
CA GLU A 91 -3.21 -4.79 24.47
C GLU A 91 -2.12 -4.38 23.49
N VAL A 92 -1.91 -5.16 22.42
CA VAL A 92 -0.94 -4.83 21.36
C VAL A 92 -1.25 -3.49 20.70
N MET A 93 -2.51 -3.24 20.36
CA MET A 93 -2.92 -1.95 19.78
C MET A 93 -2.67 -0.79 20.74
N ARG A 94 -3.02 -0.95 22.02
CA ARG A 94 -2.78 0.08 23.05
C ARG A 94 -1.30 0.40 23.16
N VAL A 95 -0.45 -0.62 23.30
CA VAL A 95 1.01 -0.45 23.42
C VAL A 95 1.59 0.20 22.17
N SER A 96 1.17 -0.23 20.99
CA SER A 96 1.63 0.29 19.70
C SER A 96 1.31 1.78 19.52
N ILE A 97 0.07 2.19 19.84
CA ILE A 97 -0.37 3.59 19.75
C ILE A 97 0.34 4.46 20.78
N THR A 98 0.46 3.99 22.03
CA THR A 98 1.05 4.77 23.13
C THR A 98 2.54 5.00 22.93
N HIS A 99 3.28 4.01 22.42
CA HIS A 99 4.75 4.09 22.37
C HIS A 99 5.29 4.60 21.03
N LYS A 100 4.53 4.47 19.93
CA LYS A 100 5.00 4.87 18.60
C LYS A 100 3.92 5.60 17.78
N PRO A 101 3.37 6.73 18.25
CA PRO A 101 2.39 7.51 17.49
C PRO A 101 2.96 8.02 16.15
N LEU A 102 4.27 8.30 16.10
CA LEU A 102 4.97 8.71 14.89
C LEU A 102 4.92 7.66 13.77
N PHE A 103 4.81 6.38 14.12
CA PHE A 103 4.68 5.30 13.14
C PHE A 103 3.42 5.47 12.27
N TYR A 104 2.31 5.90 12.88
CA TYR A 104 1.05 6.17 12.20
C TYR A 104 1.11 7.41 11.28
N LEU A 105 1.88 8.44 11.68
CA LEU A 105 2.09 9.62 10.83
C LEU A 105 2.96 9.32 9.61
N ILE A 106 3.99 8.48 9.77
CA ILE A 106 4.85 8.04 8.66
C ILE A 106 4.01 7.35 7.58
N PHE A 107 3.03 6.53 7.97
CA PHE A 107 2.12 5.88 7.01
C PHE A 107 1.29 6.87 6.19
N CYS A 108 0.85 7.99 6.77
CA CYS A 108 0.16 9.02 6.02
C CYS A 108 1.05 9.64 4.93
N VAL A 109 2.32 9.91 5.28
CA VAL A 109 3.30 10.42 4.32
C VAL A 109 3.58 9.40 3.22
N VAL A 110 3.74 8.12 3.58
CA VAL A 110 3.97 7.03 2.62
C VAL A 110 2.81 6.88 1.65
N ALA A 111 1.57 6.93 2.12
CA ALA A 111 0.38 6.86 1.26
C ALA A 111 0.38 8.01 0.24
N TRP A 112 0.71 9.23 0.67
CA TRP A 112 0.76 10.38 -0.21
C TRP A 112 1.87 10.26 -1.26
N VAL A 113 3.09 9.91 -0.84
CA VAL A 113 4.23 9.68 -1.72
C VAL A 113 3.90 8.59 -2.75
N LYS A 114 3.25 7.49 -2.32
CA LYS A 114 2.82 6.41 -3.21
C LYS A 114 1.87 6.91 -4.29
N VAL A 115 0.82 7.66 -3.94
CA VAL A 115 -0.10 8.25 -4.95
C VAL A 115 0.65 9.16 -5.91
N GLY A 116 1.56 9.99 -5.41
CA GLY A 116 2.38 10.89 -6.22
C GLY A 116 3.23 10.14 -7.26
N ILE A 117 3.95 9.10 -6.82
CA ILE A 117 4.77 8.25 -7.68
C ILE A 117 3.91 7.59 -8.78
N TRP A 118 2.75 7.03 -8.41
CA TRP A 118 1.85 6.38 -9.38
C TRP A 118 1.24 7.37 -10.38
N LYS A 119 0.85 8.57 -9.91
CA LYS A 119 0.37 9.64 -10.79
C LYS A 119 1.45 10.08 -11.78
N TRP A 120 2.70 10.18 -11.34
CA TRP A 120 3.84 10.55 -12.18
C TRP A 120 4.20 9.45 -13.20
N LEU A 121 4.21 8.19 -12.76
CA LEU A 121 4.42 7.02 -13.63
C LEU A 121 3.44 7.00 -14.80
N PHE A 122 2.16 7.30 -14.55
CA PHE A 122 1.10 7.26 -15.56
C PHE A 122 0.71 8.64 -16.09
N SER A 123 1.52 9.69 -15.87
CA SER A 123 1.20 11.05 -16.30
C SER A 123 0.96 11.17 -17.81
N GLU A 124 1.73 10.41 -18.60
CA GLU A 124 1.59 10.32 -20.06
C GLU A 124 0.29 9.62 -20.50
N VAL A 125 -0.21 8.68 -19.69
CA VAL A 125 -1.44 7.92 -19.98
C VAL A 125 -2.68 8.77 -19.66
N ARG A 126 -2.64 9.59 -18.61
CA ARG A 126 -3.72 10.55 -18.30
C ARG A 126 -3.75 11.78 -19.20
N GLY A 127 -2.60 12.20 -19.71
CA GLY A 127 -2.47 13.40 -20.55
C GLY A 127 -2.89 13.20 -22.00
N ASN A 128 -3.20 11.97 -22.43
CA ASN A 128 -3.57 11.67 -23.81
C ASN A 128 -5.00 11.10 -23.90
N PRO A 129 -6.02 11.94 -24.13
CA PRO A 129 -7.41 11.50 -24.26
C PRO A 129 -7.71 10.71 -25.55
N GLN A 130 -6.73 10.48 -26.44
CA GLN A 130 -6.96 9.97 -27.81
C GLN A 130 -6.41 8.56 -28.11
N GLN A 131 -6.42 7.62 -27.16
CA GLN A 131 -6.28 6.20 -27.55
C GLN A 131 -7.61 5.47 -27.36
N PRO A 132 -8.32 5.15 -28.46
CA PRO A 132 -9.50 4.30 -28.39
C PRO A 132 -9.08 2.92 -27.90
N VAL A 133 -9.94 2.37 -27.02
CA VAL A 133 -9.87 1.04 -26.42
C VAL A 133 -9.92 -0.04 -27.49
#